data_AF-A0A7K1L4T5-F1
#
_entry.id   AF-A0A7K1L4T5-F1
#
_cell.length_a   1.000
_cell.length_b   1.000
_cell.length_c   1.000
_cell.angle_alpha   90.00
_cell.angle_beta   90.00
_cell.angle_gamma   90.00
#
_symmetry.space_group_name_H-M   'P 1'
#
loop_
_entity.id
_entity.type
_entity.pdbx_description
1 polymer ?
#
loop_
_entity_poly.entity_id
_entity_poly.type
_entity_poly.pdbx_seq_one_letter_code
_entity_poly.pdbx_strand_id
1 'polypeptide(L)'
;MAVTGHLKVRRTCPSAPTTWDSAALPTILPVLTAGFLVRLLEEIIVGRDHDQLFIGGVGEWLRRSDFAHRIRRPACDGNPPQQPPTLPGAALHGLRQHHKTIINALEYSNRSGRAIR
;
A
#
# COMPACT_ATOMS: atom_id res chain seq x y z
N MET A 1 -29.25 -25.80 -25.59
CA MET A 1 -28.67 -25.84 -24.23
C MET A 1 -27.94 -24.54 -23.99
N ALA A 2 -28.52 -23.61 -23.24
CA ALA A 2 -27.89 -22.34 -22.88
C ALA A 2 -27.91 -22.25 -21.35
N VAL A 3 -26.74 -22.37 -20.73
CA VAL A 3 -26.57 -22.16 -19.29
C VAL A 3 -26.21 -20.68 -19.10
N THR A 4 -27.24 -19.86 -18.91
CA THR A 4 -27.06 -18.46 -18.49
C THR A 4 -26.74 -18.45 -17.00
N GLY A 5 -25.44 -18.54 -16.69
CA GLY A 5 -24.94 -18.35 -15.33
C GLY A 5 -25.08 -16.88 -14.93
N HIS A 6 -26.12 -16.55 -14.18
CA HIS A 6 -26.23 -15.26 -13.50
C HIS A 6 -25.12 -15.13 -12.45
N LEU A 7 -24.04 -14.43 -12.78
CA LEU A 7 -23.04 -14.01 -11.81
C LEU A 7 -23.67 -12.98 -10.88
N LYS A 8 -24.15 -13.44 -9.72
CA LYS A 8 -24.68 -12.61 -8.64
C LYS A 8 -23.54 -11.77 -8.06
N VAL A 9 -23.30 -10.59 -8.61
CA VAL A 9 -22.46 -9.55 -8.02
C VAL A 9 -23.11 -9.16 -6.70
N ARG A 10 -22.61 -9.71 -5.58
CA ARG A 10 -22.96 -9.23 -4.26
C ARG A 10 -22.37 -7.82 -4.12
N ARG A 11 -23.19 -6.80 -4.38
CA ARG A 11 -22.99 -5.46 -3.82
C ARG A 11 -23.22 -5.57 -2.32
N THR A 12 -22.15 -5.73 -1.56
CA THR A 12 -22.14 -5.37 -0.14
C THR A 12 -20.89 -4.54 0.08
N CYS A 13 -21.02 -3.23 -0.10
CA CYS A 13 -20.18 -2.30 0.63
C CYS A 13 -20.64 -2.39 2.09
N PRO A 14 -19.84 -2.91 3.03
CA PRO A 14 -20.04 -2.47 4.40
C PRO A 14 -19.78 -0.96 4.37
N SER A 15 -20.79 -0.18 4.79
CA SER A 15 -20.65 1.24 5.03
C SER A 15 -19.30 1.50 5.69
N ALA A 16 -18.45 2.31 5.04
CA ALA A 16 -17.20 2.74 5.63
C ALA A 16 -17.50 3.27 7.04
N PRO A 17 -16.77 2.86 8.08
CA PRO A 17 -16.98 3.42 9.40
C PRO A 17 -16.74 4.93 9.33
N THR A 18 -17.80 5.72 9.53
CA THR A 18 -17.78 7.19 9.49
C THR A 18 -17.05 7.81 10.69
N THR A 19 -16.55 6.99 11.60
CA THR A 19 -15.77 7.42 12.75
C THR A 19 -14.48 6.61 12.82
N TRP A 20 -13.35 7.30 12.69
CA TRP A 20 -12.04 6.77 13.03
C TRP A 20 -12.06 6.45 14.52
N ASP A 21 -12.23 5.17 14.85
CA ASP A 21 -12.24 4.70 16.23
C ASP A 21 -10.88 5.04 16.86
N SER A 22 -10.88 5.80 17.96
CA SER A 22 -9.63 6.28 18.59
C SER A 22 -8.72 5.13 19.04
N ALA A 23 -9.26 3.92 19.15
CA ALA A 23 -8.53 2.68 19.41
C ALA A 23 -7.58 2.24 18.27
N ALA A 24 -7.79 2.69 17.02
CA ALA A 24 -6.92 2.37 15.88
C ALA A 24 -5.69 3.30 15.79
N LEU A 25 -5.76 4.49 16.41
CA LEU A 25 -4.69 5.49 16.42
C LEU A 25 -3.33 4.96 16.91
N PRO A 26 -3.21 4.17 18.01
CA PRO A 26 -1.90 3.68 18.46
C PRO A 26 -1.22 2.71 17.48
N THR A 27 -1.97 2.07 16.56
CA THR A 27 -1.38 1.19 15.53
C THR A 27 -1.06 1.94 14.23
N ILE A 28 -1.80 3.01 13.92
CA ILE A 28 -1.61 3.82 12.71
C ILE A 28 -0.52 4.88 12.91
N LEU A 29 -0.42 5.48 14.11
CA LEU A 29 0.59 6.50 14.42
C LEU A 29 2.01 6.03 14.07
N PRO A 30 2.46 4.81 14.45
CA PRO A 30 3.79 4.32 14.07
C PRO A 30 4.00 4.23 12.55
N VAL A 31 2.98 3.85 11.78
CA VAL A 31 3.07 3.78 10.31
C VAL A 31 3.19 5.19 9.70
N LEU A 32 2.58 6.20 10.31
CA LEU A 32 2.65 7.60 9.87
C LEU A 32 3.87 8.36 10.42
N THR A 33 4.63 7.80 11.38
CA THR A 33 5.77 8.50 12.00
C THR A 33 6.93 8.79 11.04
N ALA A 34 6.97 8.13 9.88
CA ALA A 34 7.93 8.51 8.86
C ALA A 34 7.42 9.78 8.15
N GLY A 35 7.95 10.95 8.53
CA GLY A 35 7.51 12.25 8.01
C GLY A 35 7.48 12.35 6.48
N PHE A 36 8.26 11.53 5.77
CA PHE A 36 8.18 11.43 4.31
C PHE A 36 6.85 10.85 3.80
N LEU A 37 6.26 9.87 4.51
CA LEU A 37 4.97 9.28 4.14
C LEU A 37 3.83 10.27 4.32
N VAL A 38 3.87 11.07 5.38
CA VAL A 38 2.89 12.15 5.62
C VAL A 38 2.93 13.15 4.46
N ARG A 39 4.12 13.61 4.07
CA ARG A 39 4.28 14.52 2.93
C ARG A 39 3.76 13.93 1.62
N LEU A 40 4.05 12.66 1.33
CA LEU A 40 3.53 12.00 0.13
C LEU A 40 2.00 11.87 0.16
N LEU A 41 1.42 11.61 1.33
CA LEU A 41 -0.03 11.56 1.50
C LEU A 41 -0.66 12.95 1.31
N GLU A 42 -0.06 14.00 1.87
CA GLU A 42 -0.49 15.39 1.68
C GLU A 42 -0.46 15.78 0.20
N GLU A 43 0.62 15.48 -0.52
CA GLU A 43 0.75 15.73 -1.97
C GLU A 43 -0.37 15.02 -2.76
N ILE A 44 -0.73 13.80 -2.38
CA ILE A 44 -1.81 13.04 -3.03
C ILE A 44 -3.19 13.63 -2.70
N ILE A 45 -3.41 14.10 -1.47
CA ILE A 45 -4.69 14.65 -1.01
C ILE A 45 -4.96 16.01 -1.65
N VAL A 46 -3.99 16.92 -1.62
CA VAL A 46 -4.16 18.31 -2.08
C VAL A 46 -4.46 18.36 -3.59
N GLY A 47 -3.99 17.37 -4.36
CA GLY A 47 -4.14 17.34 -5.81
C GLY A 47 -5.39 16.62 -6.34
N ARG A 48 -6.34 16.17 -5.51
CA ARG A 48 -7.44 15.29 -5.97
C ARG A 48 -8.82 15.71 -5.49
N ASP A 49 -9.77 15.65 -6.43
CA ASP A 49 -11.22 15.88 -6.24
C ASP A 49 -12.00 14.55 -6.12
N HIS A 50 -11.38 13.54 -5.50
CA HIS A 50 -11.96 12.21 -5.37
C HIS A 50 -11.97 11.80 -3.91
N ASP A 51 -13.08 11.20 -3.46
CA ASP A 51 -13.23 10.69 -2.09
C ASP A 51 -12.25 9.55 -1.76
N GLN A 52 -11.60 8.95 -2.77
CA GLN A 52 -10.62 7.88 -2.61
C GLN A 52 -9.19 8.33 -2.91
N LEU A 53 -8.25 7.92 -2.06
CA LEU A 53 -6.82 8.26 -2.22
C LEU A 53 -6.11 7.40 -3.26
N PHE A 54 -6.44 6.11 -3.33
CA PHE A 54 -5.82 5.14 -4.24
C PHE A 54 -6.79 4.74 -5.36
N ILE A 55 -6.74 5.52 -6.43
CA ILE A 55 -7.58 5.35 -7.62
C ILE A 55 -6.80 4.72 -8.77
N GLY A 56 -7.52 3.98 -9.61
CA GLY A 56 -7.07 3.51 -10.91
C GLY A 56 -7.14 4.60 -11.98
N GLY A 57 -7.04 4.19 -13.25
CA GLY A 57 -6.88 5.13 -14.36
C GLY A 57 -8.13 5.93 -14.72
N VAL A 58 -9.31 5.52 -14.24
CA VAL A 58 -10.62 6.10 -14.57
C VAL A 58 -11.37 6.50 -13.29
N GLY A 59 -10.65 6.74 -12.19
CA GLY A 59 -11.24 7.14 -10.90
C GLY A 59 -11.88 5.99 -10.10
N GLU A 60 -11.76 4.75 -10.57
CA GLU A 60 -12.21 3.56 -9.85
C GLU A 60 -11.26 3.18 -8.70
N TRP A 61 -11.72 2.33 -7.77
CA TRP A 61 -10.86 1.75 -6.75
C TRP A 61 -9.67 1.02 -7.38
N LEU A 62 -8.45 1.36 -6.96
CA LEU A 62 -7.24 0.70 -7.45
C LEU A 62 -7.28 -0.78 -7.07
N ARG A 63 -7.36 -1.66 -8.09
CA ARG A 63 -7.36 -3.10 -7.86
C ARG A 63 -5.96 -3.56 -7.47
N ARG A 64 -5.93 -4.63 -6.68
CA ARG A 64 -4.68 -5.29 -6.28
C ARG A 64 -3.85 -5.76 -7.49
N SER A 65 -4.50 -6.23 -8.55
CA SER A 65 -3.84 -6.63 -9.80
C SER A 65 -3.19 -5.43 -10.49
N ASP A 66 -3.92 -4.31 -10.61
CA ASP A 66 -3.41 -3.11 -11.28
C ASP A 66 -2.26 -2.51 -10.49
N PHE A 67 -2.36 -2.43 -9.17
CA PHE A 67 -1.24 -2.08 -8.29
C PHE A 67 -0.03 -2.99 -8.50
N ALA A 68 -0.26 -4.30 -8.59
CA ALA A 68 0.81 -5.27 -8.78
C ALA A 68 1.52 -5.06 -10.13
N HIS A 69 0.77 -4.90 -11.22
CA HIS A 69 1.33 -4.82 -12.58
C HIS A 69 1.88 -3.44 -12.94
N ARG A 70 1.25 -2.36 -12.50
CA ARG A 70 1.58 -0.99 -12.94
C ARG A 70 2.55 -0.27 -12.02
N ILE A 71 2.58 -0.63 -10.73
CA ILE A 71 3.36 0.10 -9.72
C ILE A 71 4.43 -0.82 -9.16
N ARG A 72 4.02 -1.91 -8.53
CA ARG A 72 4.93 -2.77 -7.76
C ARG A 72 5.91 -3.55 -8.63
N ARG A 73 5.44 -4.23 -9.69
CA ARG A 73 6.29 -5.03 -10.58
C ARG A 73 7.35 -4.15 -11.27
N PRO A 74 7.03 -3.00 -11.88
CA PRO A 74 8.04 -2.11 -12.43
C PRO A 74 9.06 -1.62 -11.40
N ALA A 75 8.61 -1.28 -10.19
CA ALA A 75 9.50 -0.83 -9.13
C ALA A 75 10.45 -1.93 -8.61
N CYS A 76 9.97 -3.18 -8.52
CA CYS A 76 10.75 -4.30 -7.98
C CYS A 76 11.64 -4.96 -9.04
N ASP A 77 11.06 -5.26 -10.20
CA ASP A 77 11.69 -6.03 -11.27
C ASP A 77 12.53 -5.15 -12.21
N GLY A 78 12.43 -3.82 -12.07
CA GLY A 78 13.16 -2.86 -12.91
C GLY A 78 12.58 -2.76 -14.32
N ASN A 79 13.18 -1.87 -15.10
CA ASN A 79 12.87 -1.70 -16.52
C ASN A 79 14.19 -1.54 -17.28
N PRO A 80 14.77 -2.64 -17.80
CA PRO A 80 16.06 -2.58 -18.48
C PRO A 80 15.94 -1.89 -19.86
N PRO A 81 16.95 -1.11 -20.29
CA PRO A 81 18.23 -0.84 -19.61
C PRO A 81 18.19 0.30 -18.58
N GLN A 82 17.06 1.00 -18.42
CA GLN A 82 16.99 2.25 -17.64
C GLN A 82 17.13 2.04 -16.13
N GLN A 83 16.56 0.95 -15.60
CA GLN A 83 16.53 0.70 -14.17
C GLN A 83 16.77 -0.79 -13.88
N PRO A 84 17.85 -1.16 -13.18
CA PRO A 84 18.07 -2.54 -12.77
C PRO A 84 17.04 -2.98 -11.73
N PRO A 85 16.74 -4.30 -11.63
CA PRO A 85 15.86 -4.83 -10.60
C PRO A 85 16.41 -4.54 -9.20
N THR A 86 15.53 -4.14 -8.27
CA THR A 86 15.89 -3.95 -6.86
C THR A 86 15.54 -5.17 -6.03
N LEU A 87 14.36 -5.76 -6.26
CA LEU A 87 13.83 -6.93 -5.55
C LEU A 87 13.08 -7.84 -6.54
N PRO A 88 13.80 -8.46 -7.51
CA PRO A 88 13.17 -9.18 -8.61
C PRO A 88 12.31 -10.34 -8.08
N GLY A 89 11.09 -10.45 -8.60
CA GLY A 89 10.18 -11.53 -8.23
C GLY A 89 9.47 -11.34 -6.88
N ALA A 90 9.80 -10.30 -6.11
CA ALA A 90 9.25 -10.12 -4.77
C ALA A 90 7.72 -10.08 -4.83
N ALA A 91 7.04 -10.92 -4.03
CA ALA A 91 5.59 -10.92 -3.88
C ALA A 91 5.14 -9.82 -2.89
N LEU A 92 3.88 -9.38 -2.96
CA LEU A 92 3.36 -8.37 -2.02
C LEU A 92 3.49 -8.84 -0.57
N HIS A 93 3.26 -10.12 -0.33
CA HIS A 93 3.47 -10.72 0.99
C HIS A 93 4.93 -10.63 1.42
N GLY A 94 5.88 -10.93 0.52
CA GLY A 94 7.31 -10.82 0.79
C GLY A 94 7.74 -9.38 1.11
N LEU A 95 7.24 -8.39 0.35
CA LEU A 95 7.49 -6.97 0.63
C LEU A 95 6.96 -6.54 2.00
N ARG A 96 5.77 -7.01 2.38
CA ARG A 96 5.21 -6.74 3.70
C ARG A 96 6.07 -7.34 4.82
N GLN A 97 6.55 -8.57 4.65
CA GLN A 97 7.44 -9.20 5.63
C GLN A 97 8.77 -8.44 5.73
N HIS A 98 9.34 -8.05 4.59
CA HIS A 98 10.58 -7.27 4.55
C HIS A 98 10.43 -5.93 5.28
N HIS A 99 9.35 -5.19 5.02
CA HIS A 99 9.05 -3.94 5.71
C HIS A 99 8.90 -4.13 7.23
N LYS A 100 8.20 -5.20 7.67
CA LYS A 100 8.09 -5.55 9.09
C LYS A 100 9.47 -5.83 9.70
N THR A 101 10.33 -6.58 9.01
CA THR A 101 11.69 -6.88 9.47
C THR A 101 12.51 -5.60 9.65
N ILE A 102 12.42 -4.67 8.70
CA ILE A 102 13.11 -3.36 8.79
C ILE A 102 12.61 -2.56 9.98
N ILE A 103 11.29 -2.44 10.16
CA ILE A 103 10.70 -1.71 11.30
C ILE A 103 11.19 -2.31 12.62
N ASN A 104 11.12 -3.64 12.77
CA ASN A 104 11.57 -4.32 13.98
C ASN A 104 13.06 -4.09 14.25
N ALA A 105 13.90 -4.10 13.21
CA ALA A 105 15.33 -3.82 13.34
C ALA A 105 15.59 -2.37 13.77
N LEU A 106 14.89 -1.40 13.19
CA LEU A 106 14.99 0.02 13.55
C LEU A 106 14.55 0.26 15.01
N GLU A 107 13.43 -0.33 15.43
CA GLU A 107 12.96 -0.24 16.81
C GLU A 107 13.96 -0.85 17.80
N TYR A 108 14.53 -2.00 17.46
CA TYR A 108 15.58 -2.63 18.25
C TYR A 108 16.81 -1.72 18.38
N SER A 109 17.27 -1.15 17.27
CA SER A 109 18.39 -0.21 17.26
C SER A 109 18.13 1.05 18.09
N ASN A 110 16.95 1.64 17.96
CA ASN A 110 16.56 2.82 18.75
C ASN A 110 16.51 2.52 20.26
N ARG A 111 16.05 1.32 20.64
CA ARG A 111 15.98 0.90 22.07
C ARG A 111 17.35 0.51 22.63
N SER A 112 18.22 -0.06 21.81
CA SER A 112 19.54 -0.54 22.22
C SER A 112 20.66 0.50 22.09
N GLY A 113 20.38 1.66 21.49
CA GLY A 113 21.39 2.70 21.21
C GLY A 113 22.43 2.29 20.17
N ARG A 114 22.20 1.19 19.43
CA ARG A 114 23.14 0.67 18.42
C ARG A 114 22.67 1.03 17.01
N ALA A 115 23.41 1.90 16.34
CA ALA A 115 23.12 2.26 14.95
C ALA A 115 23.21 1.03 14.02
N ILE A 116 22.24 0.89 13.11
CA ILE A 116 22.32 -0.03 11.97
C ILE A 116 23.40 0.55 11.03
N ARG A 117 24.49 -0.18 10.82
CA ARG A 117 25.56 0.17 9.87
C ARG A 117 25.25 -0.41 8.49
#